data_AF-A0A3B8ZGM2-F1
#
_entry.id   AF-A0A3B8ZGM2-F1
#
_cell.length_a   1.000
_cell.length_b   1.000
_cell.length_c   1.000
_cell.angle_alpha   90.00
_cell.angle_beta   90.00
_cell.angle_gamma   90.00
#
_symmetry.space_group_name_H-M   'P 1'
#
loop_
_entity.id
_entity.type
_entity.pdbx_description
1 polymer ?
#
loop_
_entity_poly.entity_id
_entity_poly.type
_entity_poly.pdbx_seq_one_letter_code
_entity_poly.pdbx_strand_id
1 'polypeptide(L)'
;MASGEGLNLTAHEHFMRAKAEAEQLSIAAERLDCGANLLDFGVNVRGGLAAGLRLASICMGGLAEVAISSGDRSIWRGPWIRVSTDHPVRSCLFGQYAGWPVQHEKFFAMGSGPMRLRRGQEPRLKELSAADSSPLAVG
;
A
#
# COMPACT_ATOMS: atom_id res chain seq x y z
N MET A 1 -5.94 0.42 -22.34
CA MET A 1 -5.13 -0.15 -21.23
C MET A 1 -5.47 0.61 -19.95
N ALA A 2 -5.38 -0.03 -18.78
CA ALA A 2 -5.66 0.64 -17.52
C ALA A 2 -4.57 1.70 -17.24
N SER A 3 -4.97 2.93 -16.91
CA SER A 3 -4.04 4.00 -16.53
C SER A 3 -3.60 3.84 -15.07
N GLY A 4 -2.32 4.12 -14.79
CA GLY A 4 -1.80 4.23 -13.42
C GLY A 4 -2.07 5.59 -12.77
N GLU A 5 -2.50 6.58 -13.56
CA GLU A 5 -2.63 7.97 -13.13
C GLU A 5 -3.51 8.14 -11.89
N GLY A 6 -3.05 8.98 -10.96
CA GLY A 6 -3.79 9.36 -9.75
C GLY A 6 -3.72 8.35 -8.61
N LEU A 7 -3.11 7.16 -8.80
CA LEU A 7 -3.02 6.16 -7.73
C LEU A 7 -2.18 6.63 -6.54
N ASN A 8 -1.09 7.36 -6.77
CA ASN A 8 -0.29 7.94 -5.69
C ASN A 8 -1.06 9.03 -4.94
N LEU A 9 -1.94 9.78 -5.62
CA LEU A 9 -2.77 10.79 -4.96
C LEU A 9 -3.78 10.12 -4.02
N THR A 10 -4.53 9.13 -4.51
CA THR A 10 -5.49 8.40 -3.67
C THR A 10 -4.79 7.65 -2.53
N ALA A 11 -3.68 6.98 -2.80
CA ALA A 11 -2.89 6.35 -1.73
C ALA A 11 -2.38 7.37 -0.70
N HIS A 12 -2.03 8.58 -1.13
CA HIS A 12 -1.62 9.65 -0.23
C HIS A 12 -2.75 10.12 0.69
N GLU A 13 -3.99 10.22 0.18
CA GLU A 13 -5.16 10.52 1.01
C GLU A 13 -5.37 9.46 2.10
N HIS A 14 -5.27 8.17 1.73
CA HIS A 14 -5.33 7.07 2.69
C HIS A 14 -4.18 7.08 3.69
N PHE A 15 -2.96 7.39 3.23
CA PHE A 15 -1.79 7.55 4.08
C PHE A 15 -1.97 8.68 5.09
N MET A 16 -2.43 9.85 4.66
CA MET A 16 -2.66 11.00 5.54
C MET A 16 -3.76 10.72 6.55
N ARG A 17 -4.79 9.96 6.17
CA ARG A 17 -5.80 9.47 7.11
C ARG A 17 -5.21 8.51 8.13
N ALA A 18 -4.40 7.53 7.72
CA ALA A 18 -3.73 6.62 8.64
C ALA A 18 -2.80 7.36 9.61
N LYS A 19 -2.07 8.38 9.12
CA LYS A 19 -1.26 9.26 9.94
C LYS A 19 -2.07 10.02 10.99
N ALA A 20 -3.24 10.55 10.61
CA ALA A 20 -4.14 11.23 11.55
C ALA A 20 -4.78 10.27 12.56
N GLU A 21 -4.97 9.01 12.17
CA GLU A 21 -5.56 7.94 13.00
C GLU A 21 -4.49 7.11 13.76
N ALA A 22 -3.23 7.58 13.83
CA ALA A 22 -2.08 6.73 14.20
C ALA A 22 -2.22 6.07 15.58
N GLU A 23 -2.65 6.82 16.59
CA GLU A 23 -2.88 6.32 17.95
C GLU A 23 -3.95 5.22 17.98
N GLN A 24 -5.08 5.43 17.31
CA GLN A 24 -6.18 4.45 17.26
C GLN A 24 -5.79 3.17 16.52
N LEU A 25 -4.90 3.29 15.54
CA LEU A 25 -4.35 2.17 14.78
C LEU A 25 -3.17 1.50 15.51
N SER A 26 -2.70 2.04 16.64
CA SER A 26 -1.49 1.57 17.34
C SER A 26 -0.25 1.56 16.43
N ILE A 27 -0.13 2.56 15.55
CA ILE A 27 1.02 2.79 14.67
C ILE A 27 1.79 4.05 15.09
N ALA A 28 3.05 4.19 14.67
CA ALA A 28 3.80 5.43 14.88
C ALA A 28 3.92 6.21 13.57
N ALA A 29 3.95 7.54 13.70
CA ALA A 29 4.16 8.45 12.58
C ALA A 29 5.36 9.36 12.86
N GLU A 30 6.24 9.48 11.87
CA GLU A 30 7.43 10.31 11.95
C GLU A 30 7.60 11.09 10.64
N ARG A 31 8.19 12.29 10.73
CA ARG A 31 8.70 13.01 9.57
C ARG A 31 10.22 12.99 9.63
N LEU A 32 10.85 12.40 8.63
CA LEU A 32 12.30 12.29 8.53
C LEU A 32 12.94 13.62 8.11
N ASP A 33 14.24 13.78 8.37
CA ASP A 33 15.00 14.99 8.04
C ASP A 33 15.00 15.32 6.54
N CYS A 34 14.92 14.30 5.68
CA CYS A 34 14.79 14.47 4.23
C CYS A 34 13.39 14.94 3.78
N GLY A 35 12.47 15.15 4.72
CA GLY A 35 11.11 15.62 4.49
C GLY A 35 10.07 14.52 4.25
N ALA A 36 10.50 13.25 4.10
CA ALA A 36 9.62 12.10 3.94
C ALA A 36 8.78 11.85 5.20
N ASN A 37 7.56 11.32 5.01
CA ASN A 37 6.74 10.85 6.13
C ASN A 37 6.86 9.33 6.22
N LEU A 38 7.12 8.82 7.41
CA LEU A 38 7.23 7.40 7.70
C LEU A 38 6.11 7.00 8.66
N LEU A 39 5.42 5.90 8.34
CA LEU A 39 4.48 5.25 9.26
C LEU A 39 5.02 3.86 9.61
N ASP A 40 5.24 3.61 10.89
CA ASP A 40 5.62 2.30 11.38
C ASP A 40 4.36 1.51 11.75
N PHE A 41 4.05 0.47 10.96
CA PHE A 41 2.88 -0.38 11.15
C PHE A 41 3.14 -1.62 12.03
N GLY A 42 4.38 -1.85 12.51
CA GLY A 42 4.67 -3.07 13.27
C GLY A 42 6.13 -3.42 13.58
N VAL A 43 7.09 -2.53 13.32
CA VAL A 43 8.52 -2.75 13.63
C VAL A 43 8.78 -2.45 15.11
N ASN A 44 8.47 -1.24 15.57
CA ASN A 44 8.68 -0.79 16.96
C ASN A 44 7.37 -0.60 17.73
N VAL A 45 6.24 -0.72 17.05
CA VAL A 45 4.90 -0.59 17.60
C VAL A 45 4.09 -1.85 17.40
N ARG A 46 3.00 -1.98 18.15
CA ARG A 46 2.16 -3.18 18.10
C ARG A 46 1.44 -3.36 16.78
N GLY A 47 0.98 -2.26 16.16
CA GLY A 47 0.02 -2.32 15.06
C GLY A 47 -1.28 -3.02 15.45
N GLY A 48 -1.94 -3.64 14.47
CA GLY A 48 -3.15 -4.42 14.71
C GLY A 48 -3.96 -4.69 13.44
N LEU A 49 -5.12 -5.32 13.60
CA LEU A 49 -5.99 -5.66 12.48
C LEU A 49 -6.46 -4.42 11.70
N ALA A 50 -6.91 -3.38 12.41
CA ALA A 50 -7.32 -2.13 11.77
C ALA A 50 -6.16 -1.46 11.02
N ALA A 51 -4.95 -1.49 11.59
CA ALA A 51 -3.74 -0.98 10.94
C ALA A 51 -3.40 -1.77 9.67
N GLY A 52 -3.50 -3.09 9.72
CA GLY A 52 -3.30 -3.97 8.56
C GLY A 52 -4.32 -3.72 7.43
N LEU A 53 -5.60 -3.51 7.77
CA LEU A 53 -6.63 -3.13 6.79
C LEU A 53 -6.29 -1.79 6.14
N ARG A 54 -5.85 -0.78 6.92
CA ARG A 54 -5.43 0.52 6.41
C ARG A 54 -4.21 0.41 5.49
N LEU A 55 -3.18 -0.32 5.91
CA LEU A 55 -1.98 -0.56 5.11
C LEU A 55 -2.32 -1.24 3.79
N ALA A 56 -3.17 -2.28 3.83
CA ALA A 56 -3.63 -2.98 2.63
C ALA A 56 -4.36 -2.03 1.67
N SER A 57 -5.28 -1.19 2.16
CA SER A 57 -5.96 -0.18 1.34
C SER A 57 -4.98 0.82 0.71
N ILE A 58 -3.94 1.26 1.44
CA ILE A 58 -2.88 2.14 0.91
C ILE A 58 -2.13 1.44 -0.23
N CYS A 59 -1.65 0.21 0.01
CA CYS A 59 -0.94 -0.57 -1.01
C CYS A 59 -1.80 -0.79 -2.26
N MET A 60 -3.10 -0.99 -2.09
CA MET A 60 -4.06 -1.19 -3.19
C MET A 60 -4.52 0.13 -3.85
N GLY A 61 -3.89 1.25 -3.54
CA GLY A 61 -4.17 2.56 -4.14
C GLY A 61 -5.57 3.09 -3.87
N GLY A 62 -6.22 2.64 -2.79
CA GLY A 62 -7.59 3.01 -2.43
C GLY A 62 -8.67 2.44 -3.36
N LEU A 63 -8.32 1.55 -4.30
CA LEU A 63 -9.24 0.98 -5.28
C LEU A 63 -9.80 -0.40 -4.89
N ALA A 64 -9.64 -0.79 -3.64
CA ALA A 64 -10.19 -2.03 -3.11
C ALA A 64 -10.79 -1.82 -1.72
N GLU A 65 -11.91 -2.50 -1.48
CA GLU A 65 -12.41 -2.70 -0.13
C GLU A 65 -11.68 -3.89 0.49
N VAL A 66 -11.04 -3.65 1.64
CA VAL A 66 -10.35 -4.68 2.42
C VAL A 66 -11.03 -4.74 3.79
N ALA A 67 -11.66 -5.87 4.09
CA ALA A 67 -12.46 -6.04 5.31
C ALA A 67 -12.23 -7.40 5.96
N ILE A 68 -12.44 -7.46 7.28
CA ILE A 68 -12.53 -8.74 7.99
C ILE A 68 -13.90 -9.35 7.71
N SER A 69 -13.93 -10.66 7.48
CA SER A 69 -15.17 -11.41 7.25
C SER A 69 -15.21 -12.69 8.09
N SER A 70 -16.42 -13.21 8.28
CA SER A 70 -16.66 -14.56 8.81
C SER A 70 -16.52 -15.57 7.65
N GLY A 71 -15.30 -16.00 7.36
CA GLY A 71 -15.07 -17.10 6.43
C GLY A 71 -15.40 -18.48 7.03
N ASP A 72 -15.12 -19.54 6.29
CA ASP A 72 -15.42 -20.91 6.72
C ASP A 72 -14.49 -21.35 7.86
N ARG A 73 -15.06 -21.49 9.06
CA ARG A 73 -14.33 -21.88 10.27
C ARG A 73 -13.78 -23.31 10.23
N SER A 74 -14.30 -24.17 9.35
CA SER A 74 -13.77 -25.51 9.14
C SER A 74 -12.42 -25.46 8.41
N ILE A 75 -12.21 -24.46 7.55
CA ILE A 75 -10.96 -24.21 6.84
C ILE A 75 -9.98 -23.43 7.72
N TRP A 76 -10.44 -22.32 8.31
CA TRP A 76 -9.59 -21.45 9.14
C TRP A 76 -10.38 -20.77 10.25
N ARG A 77 -9.89 -20.89 11.49
CA ARG A 77 -10.55 -20.38 12.70
C ARG A 77 -10.22 -18.92 13.03
N GLY A 78 -9.19 -18.35 12.40
CA GLY A 78 -8.79 -16.95 12.60
C GLY A 78 -9.56 -15.97 11.71
N PRO A 79 -9.13 -14.70 11.65
CA PRO A 79 -9.77 -13.70 10.80
C PRO A 79 -9.57 -14.03 9.32
N TRP A 80 -10.60 -13.80 8.52
CA TRP A 80 -10.54 -13.86 7.07
C TRP A 80 -10.54 -12.46 6.49
N ILE A 81 -9.68 -12.21 5.50
CA ILE A 81 -9.65 -10.94 4.79
C ILE A 81 -10.42 -11.10 3.48
N ARG A 82 -11.49 -10.32 3.32
CA ARG A 82 -12.17 -10.14 2.04
C ARG A 82 -11.53 -8.95 1.33
N VAL A 83 -11.18 -9.16 0.06
CA VAL A 83 -10.69 -8.12 -0.84
C VAL A 83 -11.63 -8.07 -2.04
N SER A 84 -12.22 -6.91 -2.29
CA SER A 84 -13.12 -6.68 -3.44
C SER A 84 -12.64 -5.47 -4.23
N THR A 85 -12.52 -5.60 -5.56
CA THR A 85 -12.12 -4.50 -6.45
C THR A 85 -12.69 -4.68 -7.85
N ASP A 86 -13.20 -3.58 -8.42
CA ASP A 86 -13.57 -3.49 -9.83
C ASP A 86 -12.39 -3.04 -10.73
N HIS A 87 -11.21 -2.86 -10.13
CA HIS A 87 -10.01 -2.35 -10.80
C HIS A 87 -8.82 -3.28 -10.59
N PRO A 88 -8.90 -4.58 -10.91
CA PRO A 88 -7.89 -5.58 -10.53
C PRO A 88 -6.48 -5.24 -11.03
N VAL A 89 -6.33 -4.71 -12.25
CA VAL A 89 -5.01 -4.31 -12.77
C VAL A 89 -4.45 -3.11 -11.99
N ARG A 90 -5.27 -2.08 -11.73
CA ARG A 90 -4.80 -0.88 -11.02
C ARG A 90 -4.53 -1.17 -9.55
N SER A 91 -5.47 -1.85 -8.90
CA SER A 91 -5.43 -2.14 -7.47
C SER A 91 -4.35 -3.19 -7.12
N CYS A 92 -4.33 -4.32 -7.83
CA CYS A 92 -3.44 -5.42 -7.49
C CYS A 92 -2.07 -5.28 -8.15
N LEU A 93 -1.99 -5.03 -9.46
CA LEU A 93 -0.70 -5.02 -10.17
C LEU A 93 0.04 -3.68 -10.03
N PHE A 94 -0.67 -2.57 -10.21
CA PHE A 94 -0.05 -1.23 -10.14
C PHE A 94 0.07 -0.72 -8.70
N GLY A 95 -0.83 -1.11 -7.82
CA GLY A 95 -0.76 -0.86 -6.38
C GLY A 95 -0.07 -2.01 -5.64
N GLN A 96 -0.85 -3.03 -5.26
CA GLN A 96 -0.49 -3.99 -4.21
C GLN A 96 0.83 -4.75 -4.43
N TYR A 97 1.10 -5.14 -5.68
CA TYR A 97 2.19 -6.05 -6.02
C TYR A 97 3.54 -5.53 -5.50
N ALA A 98 4.32 -6.41 -4.88
CA ALA A 98 5.63 -6.11 -4.31
C ALA A 98 6.72 -6.28 -5.38
N GLY A 99 6.67 -5.43 -6.42
CA GLY A 99 7.51 -5.59 -7.62
C GLY A 99 8.87 -4.90 -7.55
N TRP A 100 9.14 -4.10 -6.52
CA TRP A 100 10.38 -3.34 -6.42
C TRP A 100 11.29 -3.89 -5.32
N PRO A 101 12.40 -4.57 -5.65
CA PRO A 101 13.45 -4.83 -4.66
C PRO A 101 14.20 -3.52 -4.35
N VAL A 102 13.93 -2.95 -3.18
CA VAL A 102 14.61 -1.75 -2.67
C VAL A 102 15.86 -2.20 -1.94
N GLN A 103 17.03 -1.83 -2.48
CA GLN A 103 18.32 -2.16 -1.88
C GLN A 103 19.17 -0.90 -1.75
N HIS A 104 19.64 -0.64 -0.54
CA HIS A 104 20.55 0.47 -0.24
C HIS A 104 21.49 0.05 0.89
N GLU A 105 22.80 -0.01 0.60
CA GLU A 105 23.80 -0.53 1.53
C GLU A 105 23.41 -1.91 2.09
N LYS A 106 23.16 -2.01 3.41
CA LYS A 106 22.73 -3.24 4.08
C LYS A 106 21.22 -3.41 4.15
N PHE A 107 20.45 -2.38 3.77
CA PHE A 107 19.00 -2.43 3.78
C PHE A 107 18.46 -3.13 2.54
N PHE A 108 17.48 -4.01 2.76
CA PHE A 108 16.72 -4.68 1.71
C PHE A 108 15.25 -4.79 2.12
N ALA A 109 14.35 -4.39 1.22
CA ALA A 109 12.92 -4.59 1.37
C ALA A 109 12.24 -4.76 0.01
N MET A 110 11.07 -5.40 0.01
CA MET A 110 10.20 -5.43 -1.17
C MET A 110 9.22 -4.25 -1.10
N GLY A 111 9.37 -3.30 -2.00
CA GLY A 111 8.47 -2.17 -2.17
C GLY A 111 7.20 -2.57 -2.92
N SER A 112 6.07 -2.31 -2.29
CA SER A 112 4.71 -2.37 -2.86
C SER A 112 4.16 -0.96 -3.07
N GLY A 113 2.97 -0.87 -3.63
CA GLY A 113 2.20 0.37 -3.70
C GLY A 113 2.45 1.21 -4.95
N PRO A 114 1.63 2.27 -5.13
CA PRO A 114 1.64 3.10 -6.33
C PRO A 114 2.95 3.83 -6.64
N MET A 115 3.88 3.99 -5.69
CA MET A 115 5.20 4.61 -5.94
C MET A 115 5.96 3.93 -7.07
N ARG A 116 5.69 2.63 -7.28
CA ARG A 116 6.27 1.83 -8.37
C ARG A 116 5.96 2.39 -9.75
N LEU A 117 4.77 2.98 -9.94
CA LEU A 117 4.36 3.60 -11.20
C LEU A 117 5.17 4.87 -11.51
N ARG A 118 5.49 5.67 -10.49
CA ARG A 118 6.34 6.85 -10.65
C ARG A 118 7.78 6.46 -10.99
N ARG A 119 8.26 5.34 -10.43
CA ARG A 119 9.57 4.76 -10.78
C ARG A 119 9.56 4.21 -12.21
N GLY A 120 8.53 3.47 -12.61
CA GLY A 120 8.31 2.99 -13.97
C GLY A 120 9.38 2.02 -14.53
N GLN A 121 10.23 1.44 -13.68
CA GLN A 121 11.38 0.65 -14.15
C GLN A 121 11.09 -0.82 -14.41
N GLU A 122 9.96 -1.32 -13.94
CA GLU A 122 9.63 -2.73 -14.00
C GLU A 122 9.15 -3.15 -15.39
N PRO A 123 9.65 -4.28 -15.95
CA PRO A 123 9.27 -4.73 -17.29
C PRO A 123 7.76 -4.79 -17.49
N ARG A 124 7.05 -5.33 -16.51
CA ARG A 124 5.59 -5.48 -16.56
C ARG A 124 4.83 -4.15 -16.56
N LEU A 125 5.36 -3.10 -15.92
CA LEU A 125 4.76 -1.76 -15.97
C LEU A 125 5.02 -1.10 -17.33
N LYS A 126 6.21 -1.30 -17.90
CA LYS A 126 6.59 -0.81 -19.24
C LYS A 126 5.74 -1.46 -20.34
N GLU A 127 5.54 -2.77 -20.28
CA GLU A 127 4.67 -3.53 -21.20
C GLU A 127 3.23 -3.01 -21.21
N LEU A 128 2.74 -2.53 -20.07
CA LEU A 128 1.37 -2.02 -19.91
C LEU A 128 1.28 -0.49 -20.11
N SER A 129 2.40 0.17 -20.44
CA SER A 129 2.50 1.64 -20.50
C SER A 129 1.91 2.31 -19.25
N ALA A 130 2.12 1.71 -18.08
CA ALA A 130 1.55 2.15 -16.83
C ALA A 130 2.48 3.13 -16.13
N ALA A 131 1.98 4.33 -15.85
CA ALA A 131 2.69 5.39 -15.15
C ALA A 131 1.72 6.22 -14.30
N ASP A 132 2.28 6.98 -13.38
CA ASP A 132 1.58 8.00 -12.60
C ASP A 132 2.46 9.25 -12.55
N SER A 133 1.94 10.37 -13.06
CA SER A 133 2.68 11.62 -13.14
C SER A 133 2.68 12.42 -11.83
N SER A 134 1.86 12.03 -10.85
CA SER A 134 1.73 12.69 -9.56
C SER A 134 3.08 13.00 -8.92
N PRO A 135 3.32 14.23 -8.39
CA PRO A 135 4.57 14.57 -7.71
C PRO A 135 4.77 13.78 -6.40
N LEU A 136 3.72 13.10 -5.92
CA LEU A 136 3.72 12.28 -4.72
C LEU A 136 4.12 10.84 -5.06
N ALA A 137 4.72 10.15 -4.08
CA ALA A 137 5.02 8.73 -4.14
C ALA A 137 4.62 8.08 -2.82
N VAL A 138 3.80 7.02 -2.87
CA VAL A 138 3.35 6.28 -1.68
C VAL A 138 3.54 4.78 -1.89
N GLY A 139 4.19 4.12 -0.93
CA GLY A 139 4.43 2.67 -0.91
C GLY A 139 5.02 2.19 0.39
#